data_AF-A0A7K1C7R7-F1
#
_entry.id   AF-A0A7K1C7R7-F1
#
_cell.length_a   1.000
_cell.length_b   1.000
_cell.length_c   1.000
_cell.angle_alpha   90.00
_cell.angle_beta   90.00
_cell.angle_gamma   90.00
#
_symmetry.space_group_name_H-M   'P 1'
#
loop_
_entity.id
_entity.type
_entity.pdbx_description
1 polymer ?
#
loop_
_entity_poly.entity_id
_entity_poly.type
_entity_poly.pdbx_seq_one_letter_code
_entity_poly.pdbx_strand_id
1 'polypeptide(L)'
;MSGTGFLSSRRIVRLDVIGTVVFTVSAVFAAVVFDGPAKVQGVVVDLALFTVGVAAFLWGYWVAVQRSRQDELSVAELYFLLGAAIPRDVKRTMNLCLLVQTVVAVATAMTRLTTPSDSASSGSSAGSTLAFGVLVPMFGLGLNGLWAAVHGTFGPRRKRSDDDGIG
;
A
#
# COMPACT_ATOMS: atom_id res chain seq x y z
N MET A 1 -29.57 4.82 -11.25
CA MET A 1 -28.39 3.92 -11.09
C MET A 1 -27.87 4.11 -9.67
N SER A 2 -28.30 3.22 -8.78
CA SER A 2 -28.09 3.30 -7.32
C SER A 2 -27.21 2.12 -6.92
N GLY A 3 -26.09 2.33 -6.21
CA GLY A 3 -25.39 1.17 -5.62
C GLY A 3 -23.91 1.21 -5.23
N THR A 4 -23.21 2.35 -5.13
CA THR A 4 -21.79 2.33 -4.68
C THR A 4 -21.48 3.28 -3.52
N GLY A 5 -22.22 3.14 -2.43
CA GLY A 5 -21.77 3.56 -1.09
C GLY A 5 -20.91 2.49 -0.40
N PHE A 6 -19.98 1.85 -1.13
CA PHE A 6 -19.53 0.49 -0.76
C PHE A 6 -18.63 0.43 0.49
N LEU A 7 -17.83 1.46 0.77
CA LEU A 7 -16.99 1.51 1.98
C LEU A 7 -16.96 2.92 2.58
N SER A 8 -17.49 3.07 3.80
CA SER A 8 -17.32 4.28 4.60
C SER A 8 -15.83 4.59 4.79
N SER A 9 -15.44 5.86 4.69
CA SER A 9 -14.06 6.34 4.92
C SER A 9 -13.40 5.69 6.14
N ARG A 10 -14.13 5.62 7.27
CA ARG A 10 -13.67 5.01 8.52
C ARG A 10 -13.33 3.52 8.39
N ARG A 11 -14.03 2.78 7.51
CA ARG A 11 -13.77 1.35 7.28
C ARG A 11 -12.44 1.15 6.57
N ILE A 12 -12.14 1.95 5.55
CA ILE A 12 -10.87 1.86 4.80
C ILE A 12 -9.69 2.16 5.73
N VAL A 13 -9.77 3.23 6.53
CA VAL A 13 -8.75 3.56 7.54
C VAL A 13 -8.59 2.42 8.55
N ARG A 14 -9.69 1.85 9.04
CA ARG A 14 -9.63 0.73 9.99
C ARG A 14 -9.02 -0.52 9.37
N LEU A 15 -9.32 -0.82 8.11
CA LEU A 15 -8.73 -1.94 7.39
C LEU A 15 -7.21 -1.77 7.24
N ASP A 16 -6.75 -0.56 6.91
CA ASP A 16 -5.33 -0.24 6.80
C ASP A 16 -4.60 -0.45 8.15
N VAL A 17 -5.17 0.07 9.23
CA VAL A 17 -4.63 -0.13 10.59
C VAL A 17 -4.59 -1.61 10.97
N ILE A 18 -5.70 -2.35 10.77
CA ILE A 18 -5.75 -3.79 11.10
C ILE A 18 -4.73 -4.56 10.28
N GLY A 19 -4.66 -4.35 8.97
CA GLY A 19 -3.70 -5.03 8.11
C GLY A 19 -2.25 -4.72 8.50
N THR A 20 -1.97 -3.47 8.88
CA THR A 20 -0.64 -3.07 9.40
C THR A 20 -0.28 -3.79 10.69
N VAL A 21 -1.22 -3.90 11.63
CA VAL A 21 -1.00 -4.61 12.90
C VAL A 21 -0.78 -6.10 12.64
N VAL A 22 -1.62 -6.72 11.80
CA VAL A 22 -1.49 -8.14 11.43
C VAL A 22 -0.13 -8.41 10.79
N PHE A 23 0.25 -7.60 9.80
CA PHE A 23 1.57 -7.69 9.17
C PHE A 23 2.69 -7.56 10.19
N THR A 24 2.67 -6.52 11.02
CA THR A 24 3.75 -6.25 11.98
C THR A 24 3.92 -7.40 12.95
N VAL A 25 2.82 -7.91 13.51
CA VAL A 25 2.86 -9.05 14.45
C VAL A 25 3.37 -10.32 13.75
N SER A 26 2.86 -10.64 12.54
CA SER A 26 3.31 -11.82 11.79
C SER A 26 4.77 -11.73 11.37
N ALA A 27 5.23 -10.56 10.91
CA ALA A 27 6.60 -10.34 10.47
C ALA A 27 7.59 -10.44 11.64
N VAL A 28 7.26 -9.84 12.80
CA VAL A 28 8.07 -9.97 14.02
C VAL A 28 8.08 -11.41 14.51
N PHE A 29 6.94 -12.09 14.52
CA PHE A 29 6.86 -13.50 14.92
C PHE A 29 7.73 -14.40 14.03
N ALA A 30 7.62 -14.23 12.71
CA ALA A 30 8.42 -14.99 11.74
C ALA A 30 9.93 -14.68 11.87
N ALA A 31 10.30 -13.44 12.18
CA ALA A 31 11.70 -13.04 12.38
C ALA A 31 12.30 -13.58 13.69
N VAL A 32 11.52 -13.64 14.78
CA VAL A 32 11.96 -14.08 16.11
C VAL A 32 12.02 -15.60 16.20
N VAL A 33 10.95 -16.31 15.79
CA VAL A 33 10.89 -17.78 15.89
C VAL A 33 11.74 -18.44 14.82
N PHE A 34 11.72 -17.88 13.60
CA PHE A 34 12.56 -18.30 12.48
C PHE A 34 12.52 -19.80 12.10
N ASP A 35 11.45 -20.50 12.46
CA ASP A 35 11.18 -21.88 12.07
C ASP A 35 10.37 -21.99 10.77
N GLY A 36 10.38 -23.16 10.14
CA GLY A 36 9.66 -23.44 8.89
C GLY A 36 8.19 -23.01 8.90
N PRO A 37 7.36 -23.44 9.88
CA PRO A 37 5.95 -23.04 9.96
C PRO A 37 5.76 -21.52 10.17
N ALA A 38 6.61 -20.88 10.97
CA ALA A 38 6.54 -19.44 11.21
C ALA A 38 6.88 -18.64 9.94
N LYS A 39 7.84 -19.11 9.14
CA LYS A 39 8.18 -18.53 7.84
C LYS A 39 7.03 -18.66 6.84
N VAL A 40 6.43 -19.85 6.74
CA VAL A 40 5.28 -20.09 5.85
C VAL A 40 4.12 -19.19 6.22
N GLN A 41 3.84 -19.02 7.51
CA GLN A 41 2.82 -18.09 7.99
C GLN A 41 3.09 -16.69 7.43
N GLY A 42 4.30 -16.16 7.66
CA GLY A 42 4.67 -14.79 7.27
C GLY A 42 4.41 -14.56 5.78
N VAL A 43 4.86 -15.47 4.92
CA VAL A 43 4.62 -15.41 3.47
C VAL A 43 3.13 -15.37 3.13
N VAL A 44 2.33 -16.23 3.77
CA VAL A 44 0.88 -16.28 3.50
C VAL A 44 0.24 -14.94 3.84
N VAL A 45 0.63 -14.32 4.96
CA VAL A 45 0.14 -12.98 5.34
C VAL A 45 0.61 -11.92 4.35
N ASP A 46 1.89 -11.94 3.99
CA ASP A 46 2.48 -10.97 3.07
C ASP A 46 1.79 -11.01 1.70
N LEU A 47 1.60 -12.20 1.14
CA LEU A 47 0.94 -12.40 -0.14
C LEU A 47 -0.54 -12.06 -0.09
N ALA A 48 -1.24 -12.37 1.01
CA ALA A 48 -2.64 -12.01 1.17
C ALA A 48 -2.82 -10.48 1.21
N LEU A 49 -2.02 -9.78 2.02
CA LEU A 49 -2.06 -8.32 2.12
C LEU A 49 -1.63 -7.65 0.81
N PHE A 50 -0.59 -8.15 0.16
CA PHE A 50 -0.17 -7.69 -1.15
C PHE A 50 -1.30 -7.82 -2.17
N THR A 51 -1.97 -8.97 -2.23
CA THR A 51 -3.09 -9.22 -3.15
C THR A 51 -4.25 -8.24 -2.90
N VAL A 52 -4.62 -8.03 -1.63
CA VAL A 52 -5.65 -7.04 -1.27
C VAL A 52 -5.21 -5.63 -1.67
N GLY A 53 -3.94 -5.29 -1.46
CA GLY A 53 -3.34 -4.02 -1.88
C GLY A 53 -3.44 -3.78 -3.38
N VAL A 54 -3.09 -4.78 -4.19
CA VAL A 54 -3.21 -4.72 -5.65
C VAL A 54 -4.67 -4.53 -6.07
N ALA A 55 -5.61 -5.27 -5.49
CA ALA A 55 -7.03 -5.12 -5.79
C ALA A 55 -7.53 -3.70 -5.43
N ALA A 56 -7.14 -3.18 -4.26
CA ALA A 56 -7.48 -1.82 -3.84
C ALA A 56 -6.86 -0.75 -4.74
N PHE A 57 -5.59 -0.94 -5.13
CA PHE A 57 -4.88 -0.05 -6.06
C PHE A 57 -5.59 0.01 -7.42
N LEU A 58 -5.91 -1.15 -8.01
CA LEU A 58 -6.59 -1.23 -9.31
C LEU A 58 -7.98 -0.60 -9.25
N TRP A 59 -8.72 -0.84 -8.17
CA TRP A 59 -10.03 -0.22 -7.98
C TRP A 59 -9.92 1.30 -7.81
N GLY A 60 -8.99 1.77 -6.98
CA GLY A 60 -8.71 3.20 -6.80
C GLY A 60 -8.30 3.86 -8.12
N TYR A 61 -7.43 3.22 -8.89
CA TYR A 61 -7.02 3.66 -10.21
C TYR A 61 -8.21 3.77 -11.17
N TRP A 62 -9.08 2.76 -11.22
CA TRP A 62 -10.28 2.79 -12.07
C TRP A 62 -11.20 3.98 -11.74
N VAL A 63 -11.45 4.24 -10.46
CA VAL A 63 -12.24 5.39 -10.01
C VAL A 63 -11.53 6.72 -10.35
N ALA A 64 -10.22 6.79 -10.12
CA ALA A 64 -9.42 7.97 -10.43
C ALA A 64 -9.42 8.30 -11.93
N VAL A 65 -9.35 7.30 -12.82
CA VAL A 65 -9.40 7.48 -14.28
C VAL A 65 -10.74 8.11 -14.72
N GLN A 66 -11.85 7.78 -14.07
CA GLN A 66 -13.13 8.41 -14.39
C GLN A 66 -13.15 9.89 -13.96
N ARG A 67 -12.54 10.20 -12.80
CA ARG A 67 -12.48 11.55 -12.23
C ARG A 67 -11.46 12.45 -12.90
N SER A 68 -10.35 11.92 -13.42
CA SER A 68 -9.30 12.70 -14.10
C SER A 68 -9.79 13.43 -15.36
N ARG A 69 -10.97 13.05 -15.86
CA ARG A 69 -11.66 13.77 -16.94
C ARG A 69 -12.11 15.18 -16.51
N GLN A 70 -12.39 15.37 -15.23
CA GLN A 70 -12.91 16.61 -14.64
C GLN A 70 -11.88 17.28 -13.72
N ASP A 71 -11.09 16.47 -13.01
CA ASP A 71 -10.20 16.90 -11.94
C ASP A 71 -8.72 16.73 -12.34
N GLU A 72 -7.85 17.62 -11.86
CA GLU A 72 -6.41 17.42 -11.91
C GLU A 72 -5.98 16.49 -10.76
N LEU A 73 -5.57 15.26 -11.10
CA LEU A 73 -5.16 14.26 -10.14
C LEU A 73 -3.63 14.13 -10.14
N SER A 74 -2.99 14.55 -9.05
CA SER A 74 -1.59 14.23 -8.80
C SER A 74 -1.46 12.83 -8.19
N VAL A 75 -0.50 12.04 -8.69
CA VAL A 75 -0.17 10.70 -8.16
C VAL A 75 0.18 10.79 -6.67
N ALA A 76 0.90 11.84 -6.27
CA ALA A 76 1.27 12.06 -4.88
C ALA A 76 0.05 12.37 -3.99
N GLU A 77 -0.91 13.14 -4.51
CA GLU A 77 -2.16 13.42 -3.78
C GLU A 77 -3.02 12.17 -3.63
N LEU A 78 -3.00 11.29 -4.63
CA LEU A 78 -3.76 10.05 -4.64
C LEU A 78 -3.18 8.99 -3.69
N TYR A 79 -1.89 8.66 -3.80
CA TYR A 79 -1.32 7.50 -3.08
C TYR A 79 -0.60 7.86 -1.77
N PHE A 80 -0.20 9.11 -1.60
CA PHE A 80 0.40 9.60 -0.35
C PHE A 80 -0.52 10.57 0.40
N LEU A 81 -1.76 10.76 -0.08
CA LEU A 81 -2.74 11.63 0.55
C LEU A 81 -2.24 13.07 0.74
N LEU A 82 -1.43 13.58 -0.20
CA LEU A 82 -0.80 14.90 -0.04
C LEU A 82 -1.77 16.10 -0.18
N GLY A 83 -2.97 15.89 -0.74
CA GLY A 83 -3.93 16.96 -1.04
C GLY A 83 -4.37 17.77 0.18
N ALA A 84 -4.52 19.09 0.01
CA ALA A 84 -4.88 20.01 1.09
C ALA A 84 -6.30 19.80 1.65
N ALA A 85 -7.20 19.23 0.84
CA ALA A 85 -8.59 18.99 1.21
C ALA A 85 -8.84 17.61 1.86
N ILE A 86 -7.78 16.84 2.13
CA ILE A 86 -7.86 15.55 2.84
C ILE A 86 -7.84 15.80 4.36
N PRO A 87 -8.75 15.22 5.16
CA PRO A 87 -8.73 15.35 6.61
C PRO A 87 -7.38 14.93 7.19
N ARG A 88 -6.80 15.80 8.04
CA ARG A 88 -5.44 15.63 8.57
C ARG A 88 -5.27 14.32 9.34
N ASP A 89 -6.30 13.88 10.04
CA ASP A 89 -6.27 12.65 10.83
C ASP A 89 -6.15 11.41 9.93
N VAL A 90 -6.94 11.35 8.85
CA VAL A 90 -6.87 10.25 7.87
C VAL A 90 -5.50 10.21 7.21
N LYS A 91 -5.03 11.37 6.72
CA LYS A 91 -3.71 11.50 6.09
C LYS A 91 -2.60 11.01 7.02
N ARG A 92 -2.63 11.40 8.30
CA ARG A 92 -1.63 10.98 9.28
C ARG A 92 -1.72 9.49 9.56
N THR A 93 -2.89 8.97 9.87
CA THR A 93 -3.06 7.56 10.24
C THR A 93 -2.62 6.63 9.12
N MET A 94 -3.08 6.86 7.89
CA MET A 94 -2.79 5.93 6.80
C MET A 94 -1.34 6.04 6.29
N ASN A 95 -0.77 7.26 6.26
CA ASN A 95 0.67 7.40 5.94
C ASN A 95 1.58 6.86 7.06
N LEU A 96 1.16 6.93 8.33
CA LEU A 96 1.86 6.27 9.42
C LEU A 96 1.80 4.74 9.27
N CYS A 97 0.65 4.19 8.84
CA CYS A 97 0.53 2.76 8.55
C CYS A 97 1.47 2.35 7.42
N LEU A 98 1.49 3.09 6.31
CA LEU A 98 2.42 2.86 5.20
C LEU A 98 3.89 2.94 5.64
N LEU A 99 4.23 3.94 6.46
CA LEU A 99 5.58 4.09 7.01
C LEU A 99 5.96 2.88 7.88
N VAL A 100 5.07 2.46 8.78
CA VAL A 100 5.27 1.29 9.64
C VAL A 100 5.45 0.02 8.79
N GLN A 101 4.57 -0.22 7.81
CA GLN A 101 4.71 -1.36 6.88
C GLN A 101 6.08 -1.35 6.19
N THR A 102 6.51 -0.19 5.69
CA THR A 102 7.80 -0.04 5.00
C THR A 102 8.97 -0.31 5.94
N VAL A 103 8.98 0.31 7.12
CA VAL A 103 10.06 0.16 8.10
C VAL A 103 10.15 -1.28 8.60
N VAL A 104 9.00 -1.91 8.94
CA VAL A 104 8.97 -3.29 9.41
C VAL A 104 9.43 -4.23 8.31
N ALA A 105 8.91 -4.11 7.08
CA ALA A 105 9.30 -4.95 5.96
C ALA A 105 10.80 -4.89 5.68
N VAL A 106 11.36 -3.67 5.65
CA VAL A 106 12.79 -3.47 5.43
C VAL A 106 13.59 -4.01 6.60
N ALA A 107 13.18 -3.74 7.85
CA ALA A 107 13.89 -4.24 9.03
C ALA A 107 13.90 -5.77 9.11
N THR A 108 12.76 -6.43 8.88
CA THR A 108 12.68 -7.90 8.92
C THR A 108 13.44 -8.54 7.78
N ALA A 109 13.39 -7.96 6.58
CA ALA A 109 14.24 -8.37 5.47
C ALA A 109 15.73 -8.23 5.85
N MET A 110 16.12 -7.07 6.40
CA MET A 110 17.47 -6.73 6.88
C MET A 110 18.04 -7.72 7.88
N THR A 111 17.24 -8.16 8.86
CA THR A 111 17.72 -9.08 9.91
C THR A 111 18.12 -10.47 9.40
N ARG A 112 17.73 -10.84 8.17
CA ARG A 112 17.88 -12.20 7.63
C ARG A 112 18.17 -12.22 6.12
N LEU A 113 18.89 -11.24 5.55
CA LEU A 113 19.25 -11.23 4.11
C LEU A 113 20.10 -12.43 3.70
N THR A 114 20.90 -12.97 4.62
CA THR A 114 21.80 -14.09 4.38
C THR A 114 21.33 -15.27 5.22
N THR A 115 20.75 -16.28 4.58
CA THR A 115 20.76 -17.62 5.18
C THR A 115 22.13 -18.20 4.86
N PRO A 116 22.98 -18.55 5.85
CA PRO A 116 24.17 -19.33 5.57
C PRO A 116 23.75 -20.61 4.84
N SER A 117 24.34 -20.82 3.68
CA SER A 117 24.13 -21.97 2.80
C SER A 117 24.74 -23.23 3.43
N ASP A 118 24.15 -23.73 4.50
CA ASP A 118 24.60 -24.98 5.15
C ASP A 118 23.69 -26.14 4.72
N SER A 119 23.65 -26.39 3.40
CA SER A 119 23.48 -27.73 2.83
C SER A 119 23.56 -27.67 1.31
N ALA A 120 24.67 -28.19 0.79
CA ALA A 120 24.80 -28.61 -0.60
C ALA A 120 23.68 -29.58 -0.98
N SER A 121 22.69 -29.15 -1.78
CA SER A 121 22.01 -29.98 -2.79
C SER A 121 20.90 -29.19 -3.50
N SER A 122 21.01 -29.11 -4.82
CA SER A 122 20.06 -28.54 -5.79
C SER A 122 19.91 -27.01 -5.81
N GLY A 123 20.08 -26.45 -7.01
CA GLY A 123 20.18 -25.01 -7.24
C GLY A 123 18.89 -24.24 -7.03
N SER A 124 18.95 -23.27 -6.14
CA SER A 124 18.51 -21.89 -6.37
C SER A 124 19.03 -21.08 -5.18
N SER A 125 19.61 -19.91 -5.43
CA SER A 125 20.02 -19.00 -4.36
C SER A 125 18.76 -18.50 -3.65
N ALA A 126 18.31 -19.24 -2.63
CA ALA A 126 17.07 -18.95 -1.94
C ALA A 126 17.17 -17.59 -1.24
N GLY A 127 16.52 -16.57 -1.81
CA GLY A 127 16.24 -15.34 -1.09
C GLY A 127 15.48 -15.65 0.19
N SER A 128 15.80 -14.93 1.27
CA SER A 128 15.16 -15.12 2.57
C SER A 128 13.64 -15.02 2.45
N THR A 129 12.92 -15.98 3.04
CA THR A 129 11.45 -16.00 3.07
C THR A 129 10.84 -14.71 3.67
N LEU A 130 11.60 -13.97 4.48
CA LEU A 130 11.17 -12.69 5.05
C LEU A 130 11.24 -11.53 4.04
N ALA A 131 11.86 -11.71 2.87
CA ALA A 131 11.91 -10.71 1.81
C ALA A 131 10.55 -10.48 1.15
N PHE A 132 9.62 -11.44 1.22
CA PHE A 132 8.25 -11.27 0.74
C PHE A 132 7.52 -10.11 1.44
N GLY A 133 7.87 -9.81 2.69
CA GLY A 133 7.33 -8.68 3.44
C GLY A 133 7.53 -7.32 2.76
N VAL A 134 8.55 -7.17 1.90
CA VAL A 134 8.81 -5.95 1.11
C VAL A 134 7.68 -5.64 0.12
N LEU A 135 6.81 -6.60 -0.19
CA LEU A 135 5.62 -6.38 -1.02
C LEU A 135 4.47 -5.73 -0.25
N VAL A 136 4.42 -5.87 1.07
CA VAL A 136 3.28 -5.44 1.91
C VAL A 136 3.00 -3.94 1.87
N PRO A 137 3.97 -3.02 1.71
CA PRO A 137 3.66 -1.59 1.51
C PRO A 137 2.67 -1.28 0.36
N MET A 138 2.50 -2.19 -0.61
CA MET A 138 1.44 -2.06 -1.61
C MET A 138 0.02 -2.14 -1.04
N PHE A 139 -0.17 -2.79 0.11
CA PHE A 139 -1.42 -2.76 0.85
C PHE A 139 -1.77 -1.34 1.31
N GLY A 140 -0.85 -0.67 2.02
CA GLY A 140 -1.03 0.72 2.45
C GLY A 140 -1.19 1.68 1.27
N LEU A 141 -0.35 1.56 0.24
CA LEU A 141 -0.47 2.39 -0.98
C LEU A 141 -1.81 2.17 -1.70
N GLY A 142 -2.23 0.92 -1.86
CA GLY A 142 -3.50 0.58 -2.51
C GLY A 142 -4.71 1.13 -1.75
N LEU A 143 -4.72 1.01 -0.42
CA LEU A 143 -5.79 1.57 0.41
C LEU A 143 -5.77 3.10 0.47
N ASN A 144 -4.60 3.74 0.47
CA ASN A 144 -4.47 5.20 0.33
C ASN A 144 -5.10 5.67 -0.97
N GLY A 145 -4.69 5.06 -2.10
CA GLY A 145 -5.21 5.41 -3.42
C GLY A 145 -6.72 5.18 -3.54
N LEU A 146 -7.22 4.06 -3.00
CA LEU A 146 -8.64 3.77 -2.95
C LEU A 146 -9.41 4.80 -2.12
N TRP A 147 -8.90 5.16 -0.94
CA TRP A 147 -9.53 6.18 -0.09
C TRP A 147 -9.58 7.52 -0.80
N ALA A 148 -8.46 7.97 -1.38
CA ALA A 148 -8.38 9.24 -2.09
C ALA A 148 -9.27 9.27 -3.33
N ALA A 149 -9.35 8.18 -4.09
CA ALA A 149 -10.20 8.11 -5.27
C ALA A 149 -11.69 8.22 -4.93
N VAL A 150 -12.13 7.57 -3.84
CA VAL A 150 -13.54 7.51 -3.43
C VAL A 150 -13.96 8.74 -2.63
N HIS A 151 -13.13 9.21 -1.70
CA HIS A 151 -13.48 10.24 -0.71
C HIS A 151 -12.71 11.55 -0.87
N GLY A 152 -11.61 11.56 -1.65
CA GLY A 152 -10.79 12.75 -1.85
C GLY A 152 -11.48 13.79 -2.74
N THR A 153 -11.23 15.06 -2.45
CA THR A 153 -11.65 16.20 -3.27
C THR A 153 -10.42 16.78 -3.95
N PHE A 154 -10.48 16.93 -5.27
CA PHE A 154 -9.37 17.38 -6.10
C PHE A 154 -9.72 18.71 -6.78
N GLY A 155 -8.69 19.46 -7.20
CA GLY A 155 -8.89 20.74 -7.88
C GLY A 155 -9.45 20.57 -9.30
N PRO A 156 -10.18 21.56 -9.83
CA PRO A 156 -10.64 21.53 -11.23
C PRO A 156 -9.45 21.47 -12.19
N ARG A 157 -9.61 20.76 -13.31
CA ARG A 157 -8.58 20.69 -14.35
C ARG A 157 -8.26 22.08 -14.92
N ARG A 158 -6.98 22.46 -14.94
CA ARG A 158 -6.48 23.70 -15.54
C ARG A 158 -6.59 23.59 -17.05
N LYS A 159 -7.37 24.47 -17.68
CA LYS A 159 -7.40 24.58 -19.14
C LYS A 159 -6.07 25.16 -19.62
N ARG A 160 -5.48 24.56 -20.65
CA ARG A 160 -4.35 25.15 -21.38
C ARG A 160 -4.81 26.49 -21.94
N SER A 161 -4.14 27.58 -21.58
CA SER A 161 -4.36 28.88 -22.19
C SER A 161 -3.86 28.80 -23.63
N ASP A 162 -4.75 28.87 -24.62
CA ASP A 162 -4.39 29.22 -26.00
C ASP A 162 -4.15 30.74 -26.05
N ASP A 163 -3.01 31.18 -25.52
CA ASP A 163 -2.52 32.55 -25.65
C ASP A 163 -1.01 32.55 -25.86
N ASP A 164 -0.55 31.79 -26.85
CA ASP A 164 0.70 32.09 -27.52
C ASP A 164 0.36 33.01 -28.70
N GLY A 165 0.12 34.28 -28.37
CA GLY A 165 0.10 35.36 -29.33
C GLY A 165 1.46 35.46 -30.01
N ILE A 166 1.55 35.01 -31.27
CA ILE A 166 2.55 35.49 -32.23
C ILE A 166 1.77 35.98 -33.45
N GLY A 167 1.46 37.28 -33.42
CA GLY A 167 1.25 38.09 -34.60
C GLY A 167 2.56 38.76 -35.01
#